data_AF-K0YY79-F1
#
_entry.id   AF-K0YY79-F1
#
_cell.length_a   1.000
_cell.length_b   1.000
_cell.length_c   1.000
_cell.angle_alpha   90.00
_cell.angle_beta   90.00
_cell.angle_gamma   90.00
#
_symmetry.space_group_name_H-M   'P 1'
#
loop_
_entity.id
_entity.type
_entity.pdbx_description
1 polymer ?
#
loop_
_entity_poly.entity_id
_entity_poly.type
_entity_poly.pdbx_seq_one_letter_code
_entity_poly.pdbx_strand_id
1 'polypeptide(L)'
;RAHFVALLLQGLRIAIPAAFLIAIPASAVQDALKLMPDWLNGGMAVGGAMVVAVGYAMVINMMATREVWPFFAIGFALAAISQLTLIALGVIGVALAFIYLNLTKQGGNGGGGAATSNDPIGDILEDY
;
A
#
# COMPACT_ATOMS: atom_id res chain seq x y z
N ARG A 1 3.20 -35.04 1.42
CA ARG A 1 4.24 -35.28 2.47
C ARG A 1 5.49 -34.44 2.24
N ALA A 2 6.09 -34.41 1.04
CA ALA A 2 7.25 -33.57 0.73
C ALA A 2 7.01 -32.04 0.85
N HIS A 3 5.81 -31.54 0.53
CA HIS A 3 5.47 -30.11 0.70
C HIS A 3 5.52 -29.62 2.16
N PHE A 4 5.14 -30.47 3.13
CA PHE A 4 5.26 -30.13 4.55
C PHE A 4 6.71 -30.02 5.01
N VAL A 5 7.60 -30.85 4.45
CA VAL A 5 9.04 -30.80 4.73
C VAL A 5 9.68 -29.53 4.14
N ALA A 6 9.25 -29.09 2.95
CA ALA A 6 9.70 -27.83 2.34
C ALA A 6 9.26 -26.59 3.14
N LEU A 7 8.03 -26.55 3.64
CA LEU A 7 7.53 -25.50 4.53
C LEU A 7 8.36 -25.42 5.82
N LEU A 8 8.68 -26.59 6.40
CA LEU A 8 9.45 -26.69 7.64
C LEU A 8 10.90 -26.20 7.43
N LEU A 9 11.54 -26.57 6.32
CA LEU A 9 12.87 -26.08 5.94
C LEU A 9 12.90 -24.56 5.69
N GLN A 10 11.83 -23.97 5.15
CA GLN A 10 11.72 -22.53 4.93
C GLN A 10 11.54 -21.77 6.26
N GLY A 11 10.69 -22.29 7.16
CA GLY A 11 10.57 -21.76 8.53
C GLY A 11 11.89 -21.88 9.30
N LEU A 12 12.63 -22.96 9.11
CA LEU A 12 13.93 -23.19 9.75
C LEU A 12 14.98 -22.14 9.35
N ARG A 13 14.96 -21.63 8.11
CA ARG A 13 15.87 -20.54 7.68
C ARG A 13 15.66 -19.23 8.42
N ILE A 14 14.43 -18.97 8.89
CA ILE A 14 14.10 -17.78 9.68
C ILE A 14 14.34 -18.06 11.17
N ALA A 15 14.07 -19.30 11.60
CA ALA A 15 14.23 -19.72 12.99
C ALA A 15 15.69 -19.83 13.44
N ILE A 16 16.60 -20.33 12.59
CA ILE A 16 18.03 -20.47 12.97
C ILE A 16 18.67 -19.11 13.32
N PRO A 17 18.54 -18.04 12.50
CA PRO A 17 19.06 -16.72 12.87
C PRO A 17 18.38 -16.12 14.11
N ALA A 18 17.06 -16.31 14.25
CA ALA A 18 16.32 -15.84 15.42
C ALA A 18 16.76 -16.53 16.72
N ALA A 19 16.99 -17.85 16.67
CA ALA A 19 17.49 -18.62 17.82
C ALA A 19 18.90 -18.19 18.22
N PHE A 20 19.79 -17.93 17.25
CA PHE A 20 21.11 -17.37 17.52
C PHE A 20 21.04 -15.98 18.18
N LEU A 21 20.11 -15.12 17.75
CA LEU A 21 19.89 -13.80 18.35
C LEU A 21 19.40 -13.89 19.80
N ILE A 22 18.51 -14.83 20.12
CA ILE A 22 17.97 -15.03 21.49
C ILE A 22 19.02 -15.65 22.43
N ALA A 23 19.96 -16.44 21.90
CA ALA A 23 21.06 -17.02 22.67
C ALA A 23 22.09 -15.98 23.16
N ILE A 24 22.12 -14.80 22.54
CA ILE A 24 23.00 -13.69 22.96
C ILE A 24 22.34 -12.97 24.15
N PRO A 25 23.04 -12.78 25.28
CA PRO A 25 22.46 -12.14 26.46
C PRO A 25 22.09 -10.68 26.18
N ALA A 26 20.88 -10.29 26.61
CA ALA A 26 20.35 -8.94 26.42
C ALA A 26 21.23 -7.84 27.03
N SER A 27 22.01 -8.14 28.07
CA SER A 27 22.97 -7.22 28.69
C SER A 27 24.11 -6.83 27.74
N ALA A 28 24.68 -7.79 27.02
CA ALA A 28 25.73 -7.52 26.04
C ALA A 28 25.22 -6.65 24.88
N VAL A 29 23.96 -6.85 24.47
CA VAL A 29 23.31 -6.03 23.45
C VAL A 29 23.02 -4.63 23.99
N GLN A 30 22.48 -4.49 25.21
CA GLN A 30 22.21 -3.18 25.81
C GLN A 30 23.48 -2.35 26.05
N ASP A 31 24.57 -2.97 26.45
CA ASP A 31 25.83 -2.25 26.66
C ASP A 31 26.47 -1.84 25.32
N ALA A 32 26.32 -2.64 24.26
CA ALA A 32 26.67 -2.23 22.90
C ALA A 32 25.78 -1.07 22.38
N LEU A 33 24.49 -1.06 22.74
CA LEU A 33 23.56 0.02 22.40
C LEU A 33 23.85 1.33 23.16
N LYS A 34 24.34 1.25 24.41
CA LYS A 34 24.76 2.43 25.21
C LYS A 34 26.04 3.08 24.70
N LEU A 35 26.90 2.32 24.02
CA LEU A 35 28.10 2.84 23.35
C LEU A 35 27.77 3.55 22.03
N MET A 36 26.51 3.52 21.59
CA MET A 36 26.09 4.10 20.33
C MET A 36 25.88 5.61 20.46
N PRO A 37 26.53 6.44 19.63
CA PRO A 37 26.43 7.89 19.73
C PRO A 37 25.04 8.39 19.34
N ASP A 38 24.59 9.48 19.97
CA ASP A 38 23.22 10.02 19.84
C ASP A 38 22.82 10.33 18.39
N TRP A 39 23.76 10.74 17.54
CA TRP A 39 23.50 11.03 16.13
C TRP A 39 23.06 9.77 15.35
N LEU A 40 23.57 8.59 15.72
CA LEU A 40 23.22 7.34 15.05
C LEU A 40 21.86 6.82 15.54
N ASN A 41 21.60 6.88 16.85
CA ASN A 41 20.28 6.55 17.41
C ASN A 41 19.18 7.48 16.86
N GLY A 42 19.43 8.79 16.78
CA GLY A 42 18.53 9.75 16.15
C GLY A 42 18.33 9.47 14.67
N GLY A 43 19.40 9.19 13.93
CA GLY A 43 19.35 8.85 12.50
C GLY A 43 18.54 7.57 12.23
N MET A 44 18.71 6.53 13.05
CA MET A 44 17.92 5.29 12.94
C MET A 44 16.45 5.51 13.31
N ALA A 45 16.15 6.35 14.31
CA ALA A 45 14.77 6.66 14.67
C ALA A 45 14.02 7.39 13.54
N VAL A 46 14.66 8.39 12.94
CA VAL A 46 14.09 9.13 11.79
C VAL A 46 14.02 8.22 10.56
N GLY A 47 15.06 7.44 10.29
CA GLY A 47 15.08 6.47 9.19
C GLY A 47 13.97 5.42 9.32
N GLY A 48 13.74 4.90 10.52
CA GLY A 48 12.65 3.97 10.81
C GLY A 48 11.27 4.59 10.54
N ALA A 49 11.07 5.85 10.90
CA ALA A 49 9.83 6.57 10.58
C ALA A 49 9.64 6.77 9.06
N MET A 50 10.72 7.06 8.31
CA MET A 50 10.65 7.22 6.85
C MET A 50 10.36 5.90 6.12
N VAL A 51 10.82 4.76 6.62
CA VAL A 51 10.52 3.44 6.03
C VAL A 51 9.01 3.15 6.01
N VAL A 52 8.26 3.63 7.00
CA VAL A 52 6.80 3.49 7.04
C VAL A 52 6.14 4.20 5.84
N ALA A 53 6.64 5.37 5.44
CA ALA A 53 6.15 6.08 4.25
C ALA A 53 6.38 5.28 2.97
N VAL A 54 7.52 4.59 2.84
CA VAL A 54 7.81 3.68 1.72
C VAL A 54 6.84 2.50 1.68
N GLY A 55 6.48 1.96 2.85
CA GLY A 55 5.47 0.91 2.97
C GLY A 55 4.11 1.33 2.40
N TYR A 56 3.63 2.51 2.78
CA TYR A 56 2.39 3.06 2.22
C TYR A 56 2.50 3.32 0.71
N ALA A 57 3.64 3.81 0.23
CA ALA A 57 3.87 4.02 -1.20
C ALA A 57 3.81 2.70 -1.99
N MET A 58 4.32 1.58 -1.45
CA MET A 58 4.22 0.27 -2.10
C MET A 58 2.77 -0.18 -2.25
N VAL A 59 1.94 0.02 -1.24
CA VAL A 59 0.50 -0.31 -1.28
C VAL A 59 -0.23 0.58 -2.29
N ILE A 60 0.01 1.90 -2.25
CA ILE A 60 -0.61 2.86 -3.16
C ILE A 60 -0.21 2.56 -4.60
N ASN A 61 1.07 2.27 -4.85
CA ASN A 61 1.57 2.00 -6.20
C ASN A 61 0.92 0.76 -6.84
N MET A 62 0.50 -0.23 -6.06
CA MET A 62 -0.23 -1.39 -6.58
C MET A 62 -1.70 -1.09 -6.93
N MET A 63 -2.27 -0.02 -6.37
CA MET A 63 -3.67 0.39 -6.62
C MET A 63 -3.79 1.65 -7.50
N ALA A 64 -2.69 2.34 -7.76
CA ALA A 64 -2.68 3.64 -8.43
C ALA A 64 -3.00 3.50 -9.93
N THR A 65 -4.23 3.82 -10.31
CA THR A 65 -4.62 4.11 -11.69
C THR A 65 -4.94 5.60 -11.84
N ARG A 66 -4.90 6.13 -13.08
CA ARG A 66 -5.19 7.56 -13.35
C ARG A 66 -6.58 8.00 -12.87
N GLU A 67 -7.52 7.07 -12.78
CA GLU A 67 -8.91 7.34 -12.37
C GLU A 67 -9.09 7.47 -10.85
N VAL A 68 -8.26 6.80 -10.03
CA VAL A 68 -8.35 6.85 -8.56
C VAL A 68 -7.48 7.93 -7.91
N TRP A 69 -6.69 8.66 -8.69
CA TRP A 69 -5.87 9.76 -8.20
C TRP A 69 -6.67 10.88 -7.50
N PRO A 70 -7.83 11.34 -8.02
CA PRO A 70 -8.68 12.30 -7.33
C PRO A 70 -9.22 11.78 -5.99
N PHE A 71 -9.59 10.49 -5.91
CA PHE A 71 -10.06 9.87 -4.67
C PHE A 71 -8.95 9.79 -3.62
N PHE A 72 -7.71 9.53 -4.04
CA PHE A 72 -6.55 9.57 -3.16
C PHE A 72 -6.30 10.98 -2.59
N ALA A 73 -6.38 12.02 -3.42
CA ALA A 73 -6.19 13.41 -2.96
C ALA A 73 -7.27 13.85 -1.96
N ILE A 74 -8.54 13.48 -2.20
CA ILE A 74 -9.65 13.76 -1.27
C ILE A 74 -9.44 13.04 0.06
N GLY A 75 -9.07 11.75 0.02
CA GLY A 75 -8.76 10.98 1.22
C GLY A 75 -7.58 11.56 2.00
N PHE A 76 -6.54 12.03 1.33
CA PHE A 76 -5.38 12.69 1.94
C PHE A 76 -5.76 14.01 2.63
N ALA A 77 -6.60 14.84 1.99
CA ALA A 77 -7.09 16.08 2.59
C ALA A 77 -7.97 15.83 3.83
N LEU A 78 -8.83 14.79 3.79
CA LEU A 78 -9.65 14.39 4.93
C LEU A 78 -8.82 13.77 6.06
N ALA A 79 -7.73 13.05 5.75
CA ALA A 79 -6.83 12.46 6.73
C ALA A 79 -6.04 13.50 7.55
N ALA A 80 -5.86 14.72 7.02
CA ALA A 80 -5.21 15.81 7.75
C ALA A 80 -6.04 16.32 8.94
N ILE A 81 -7.31 15.94 9.04
CA ILE A 81 -8.20 16.31 10.14
C ILE A 81 -8.04 15.29 11.28
N SER A 82 -7.31 15.66 12.32
CA SER A 82 -6.96 14.78 13.46
C SER A 82 -8.14 14.27 14.31
N GLN A 83 -9.37 14.74 14.04
CA GLN A 83 -10.60 14.34 14.74
C GLN A 83 -11.26 13.10 14.12
N LEU A 84 -10.88 12.71 12.90
CA LEU A 84 -11.43 11.55 12.21
C LEU A 84 -10.61 10.30 12.53
N THR A 85 -11.29 9.25 12.99
CA THR A 85 -10.65 7.96 13.25
C THR A 85 -10.34 7.23 11.93
N LEU A 86 -9.34 6.34 11.92
CA LEU A 86 -9.03 5.49 10.77
C LEU A 86 -10.25 4.68 10.29
N ILE A 87 -11.12 4.28 11.22
CA ILE A 87 -12.36 3.56 10.92
C ILE A 87 -13.33 4.49 10.17
N ALA A 88 -13.50 5.73 10.63
CA ALA A 88 -14.39 6.70 9.99
C ALA A 88 -13.95 7.01 8.55
N LEU A 89 -12.65 7.22 8.34
CA LEU A 89 -12.08 7.44 7.00
C LEU A 89 -12.25 6.21 6.10
N GLY A 90 -12.08 5.00 6.64
CA GLY A 90 -12.33 3.76 5.92
C GLY A 90 -13.78 3.59 5.47
N VAL A 91 -14.75 3.87 6.34
CA VAL A 91 -16.19 3.78 6.02
C VAL A 91 -16.57 4.81 4.95
N ILE A 92 -16.07 6.04 5.04
CA ILE A 92 -16.29 7.09 4.02
C ILE A 92 -15.68 6.67 2.68
N GLY A 93 -14.47 6.11 2.67
CA GLY A 93 -13.81 5.62 1.45
C GLY A 93 -14.61 4.49 0.78
N VAL A 94 -15.11 3.52 1.55
CA VAL A 94 -15.96 2.44 1.02
C VAL A 94 -17.29 2.99 0.49
N ALA A 95 -17.92 3.94 1.19
CA ALA A 95 -19.15 4.57 0.73
C ALA A 95 -18.95 5.30 -0.61
N LEU A 96 -17.86 6.07 -0.76
CA LEU A 96 -17.50 6.73 -2.01
C LEU A 96 -17.22 5.73 -3.14
N ALA A 97 -16.56 4.62 -2.83
CA ALA A 97 -16.31 3.55 -3.81
C ALA A 97 -17.61 2.91 -4.30
N PHE A 98 -18.57 2.63 -3.40
CA PHE A 98 -19.88 2.11 -3.79
C PHE A 98 -20.69 3.09 -4.64
N ILE A 99 -20.66 4.38 -4.30
CA ILE A 99 -21.32 5.44 -5.09
C ILE A 99 -20.69 5.51 -6.48
N TYR A 100 -19.36 5.54 -6.58
CA TYR A 100 -18.65 5.56 -7.86
C TYR A 100 -19.00 4.34 -8.72
N LEU A 101 -18.92 3.13 -8.15
CA LEU A 101 -19.29 1.91 -8.85
C LEU A 101 -20.76 1.89 -9.29
N ASN A 102 -21.68 2.41 -8.47
CA ASN A 102 -23.09 2.51 -8.82
C ASN A 102 -23.32 3.52 -9.95
N LEU A 103 -22.67 4.68 -9.91
CA LEU A 103 -22.72 5.70 -10.96
C LEU A 103 -22.09 5.22 -12.27
N THR A 104 -20.94 4.55 -12.23
CA THR A 104 -20.30 3.98 -13.43
C THR A 104 -21.16 2.86 -14.03
N LYS A 105 -21.85 2.07 -13.20
CA LYS A 105 -22.73 0.98 -13.65
C LYS A 105 -24.09 1.50 -14.16
N GLN A 106 -24.57 2.66 -13.69
CA GLN A 106 -25.76 3.35 -14.23
C GLN A 106 -25.45 4.26 -15.43
N GLY A 107 -24.22 4.78 -15.55
CA GLY A 107 -23.74 5.57 -16.68
C GLY A 107 -23.59 4.77 -17.98
N GLY A 108 -23.77 3.45 -17.93
CA GLY A 108 -23.86 2.58 -19.10
C GLY A 108 -25.26 2.49 -19.74
N ASN A 109 -26.28 3.19 -19.23
CA ASN A 109 -27.67 3.08 -19.75
C ASN A 109 -28.42 4.43 -19.85
N GLY A 110 -27.79 5.45 -20.45
CA GLY A 110 -28.46 6.71 -20.79
C GLY A 110 -27.71 7.43 -21.91
N GLY A 111 -28.21 7.31 -23.14
CA GLY A 111 -27.54 7.78 -24.35
C GLY A 111 -27.41 9.29 -24.49
N GLY A 112 -26.47 9.69 -25.35
CA GLY A 112 -26.45 11.00 -26.00
C GLY A 112 -25.10 11.71 -25.97
N GLY A 113 -24.25 11.43 -26.97
CA GLY A 113 -23.05 12.22 -27.22
C GLY A 113 -22.09 11.51 -28.17
N ALA A 114 -22.34 11.62 -29.48
CA ALA A 114 -21.44 11.17 -30.52
C ALA A 114 -20.05 11.79 -30.34
N ALA A 115 -19.13 11.03 -29.73
CA ALA A 115 -17.70 11.20 -29.98
C ALA A 115 -17.43 10.45 -31.28
N THR A 116 -17.59 11.16 -32.39
CA THR A 116 -17.01 10.75 -33.68
C THR A 116 -15.52 10.51 -33.45
N SER A 117 -15.13 9.23 -33.39
CA SER A 117 -13.76 8.79 -33.56
C SER A 117 -13.23 9.42 -34.84
N ASN A 118 -12.32 10.38 -34.72
CA ASN A 118 -11.54 10.89 -35.85
C ASN A 118 -10.31 9.99 -36.08
N ASP A 119 -10.44 8.68 -35.81
CA ASP A 119 -9.40 7.69 -36.04
C ASP A 119 -9.76 6.89 -37.29
N PRO A 120 -9.42 7.40 -38.50
CA PRO A 120 -9.77 6.76 -39.78
C PRO A 120 -9.13 5.38 -39.96
N ILE A 121 -8.26 4.96 -39.04
CA ILE A 121 -7.62 3.63 -39.03
C ILE A 121 -8.46 2.60 -38.27
N GLY A 122 -9.26 3.02 -37.28
CA GLY A 122 -10.14 2.12 -36.52
C GLY A 122 -11.27 1.57 -37.37
N ASP A 123 -11.90 2.44 -38.16
CA ASP A 123 -13.03 2.09 -39.03
C ASP A 123 -12.65 1.04 -40.10
N ILE A 124 -11.40 0.98 -40.53
CA ILE A 124 -10.91 0.01 -41.54
C ILE A 124 -10.62 -1.37 -40.93
N LEU A 125 -10.44 -1.47 -39.61
CA LEU A 125 -10.15 -2.72 -38.92
C LEU A 125 -11.42 -3.44 -38.46
N GLU A 126 -12.53 -2.72 -38.28
CA GLU A 126 -13.83 -3.33 -37.92
C GLU A 126 -14.63 -3.84 -39.13
N ASP A 127 -14.30 -3.40 -40.35
CA ASP A 127 -14.97 -3.79 -41.60
C ASP A 127 -14.39 -5.06 -42.28
N TYR A 128 -13.39 -5.72 -41.68
CA TYR A 128 -12.84 -7.01 -42.15
C TYR A 128 -12.97 -8.11 -41.09
#